data_AF-A0A974VWD0-F1
#
_entry.id   AF-A0A974VWD0-F1
#
_cell.length_a   1.000
_cell.length_b   1.000
_cell.length_c   1.000
_cell.angle_alpha   90.00
_cell.angle_beta   90.00
_cell.angle_gamma   90.00
#
_symmetry.space_group_name_H-M   'P 1'
#
loop_
_entity.id
_entity.type
_entity.pdbx_description
1 polymer ?
#
loop_
_entity_poly.entity_id
_entity_poly.type
_entity_poly.pdbx_seq_one_letter_code
_entity_poly.pdbx_strand_id
1 'polypeptide(L)' 'MNNLIAELIRSSKGYFHETAGVMVCFFNDPEQARRCAYKITATTGKTAEVCGNQLSIVL' A
#
# COMPACT_ATOMS: atom_id res chain seq x y z
N MET A 1 -7.89 -7.82 -9.45
CA MET A 1 -7.85 -7.29 -8.06
C MET A 1 -6.76 -8.03 -7.31
N ASN A 2 -5.71 -7.35 -6.86
CA ASN A 2 -4.56 -7.98 -6.20
C ASN A 2 -4.92 -8.24 -4.72
N ASN A 3 -5.65 -9.33 -4.46
CA ASN A 3 -6.23 -9.62 -3.13
C ASN A 3 -5.19 -9.57 -2.00
N LEU A 4 -3.97 -10.02 -2.27
CA LEU A 4 -2.87 -9.99 -1.31
C LEU A 4 -2.48 -8.57 -0.88
N ILE A 5 -2.39 -7.63 -1.81
CA ILE A 5 -2.03 -6.23 -1.51
C ILE A 5 -3.14 -5.59 -0.69
N ALA A 6 -4.40 -5.82 -1.07
CA ALA A 6 -5.56 -5.33 -0.32
C ALA A 6 -5.59 -5.86 1.12
N GLU A 7 -5.25 -7.13 1.35
CA GLU A 7 -5.15 -7.72 2.69
C GLU A 7 -4.00 -7.12 3.50
N LEU A 8 -2.84 -6.86 2.88
CA LEU A 8 -1.70 -6.21 3.53
C LEU A 8 -2.02 -4.77 3.97
N ILE A 9 -2.78 -4.03 3.15
CA ILE A 9 -3.22 -2.67 3.48
C ILE A 9 -4.22 -2.70 4.64
N ARG A 10 -5.23 -3.58 4.58
CA ARG A 10 -6.25 -3.71 5.63
C ARG A 10 -5.66 -4.17 6.96
N SER A 11 -4.76 -5.16 6.95
CA SER A 11 -4.05 -5.61 8.16
C SER A 11 -3.16 -4.52 8.77
N SER A 12 -2.75 -3.55 7.96
CA SER A 12 -2.01 -2.36 8.37
C SER A 12 -2.92 -1.17 8.71
N LYS A 13 -4.24 -1.39 8.85
CA LYS A 13 -5.27 -0.37 9.15
C LYS A 13 -5.34 0.78 8.14
N GLY A 14 -4.86 0.56 6.91
CA GLY A 14 -4.98 1.51 5.82
C GLY A 14 -6.29 1.34 5.05
N TYR A 15 -6.68 2.39 4.34
CA TYR A 15 -7.71 2.33 3.31
C TYR A 15 -7.08 2.55 1.94
N PHE A 16 -7.69 2.04 0.89
CA PHE A 16 -7.18 2.19 -0.47
C PHE A 16 -8.29 2.45 -1.48
N HIS A 17 -7.92 3.09 -2.58
CA HIS A 17 -8.73 3.12 -3.78
C HIS A 17 -7.85 2.76 -4.98
N GLU A 18 -8.47 2.20 -6.01
CA GLU A 18 -7.81 1.84 -7.26
C GLU A 18 -8.27 2.80 -8.35
N THR A 19 -7.34 3.40 -9.08
CA THR A 19 -7.63 4.26 -10.23
C THR A 19 -6.58 4.07 -11.31
N ALA A 20 -7.00 3.85 -12.55
CA ALA A 20 -6.12 3.71 -13.72
C ALA A 20 -4.93 2.75 -13.53
N GLY A 21 -5.15 1.60 -12.86
CA GLY A 21 -4.07 0.63 -12.60
C GLY A 21 -3.08 1.05 -11.51
N VAL A 22 -3.38 2.10 -10.75
CA VAL A 22 -2.63 2.52 -9.57
C VAL A 22 -3.50 2.32 -8.34
N MET A 23 -2.95 1.65 -7.34
CA MET A 23 -3.55 1.54 -6.02
C MET A 23 -2.96 2.61 -5.12
N VAL A 24 -3.80 3.52 -4.65
CA VAL A 24 -3.43 4.59 -3.71
C VAL A 24 -4.02 4.24 -2.35
N CYS A 25 -3.17 4.26 -1.33
CA CYS A 25 -3.49 3.85 0.02
C CYS A 25 -3.13 4.96 0.99
N PHE A 26 -3.90 5.07 2.07
CA PHE A 26 -3.72 6.09 3.09
C PHE A 26 -3.74 5.46 4.48
N PHE A 27 -2.89 5.99 5.34
CA PHE A 27 -2.69 5.53 6.71
C PHE A 27 -2.83 6.69 7.69
N ASN A 28 -3.12 6.38 8.95
CA ASN A 28 -3.21 7.40 10.00
C ASN A 28 -1.82 7.88 10.48
N ASP A 29 -0.77 7.16 10.12
CA ASP A 29 0.60 7.38 10.59
C ASP A 29 1.60 7.05 9.46
N PRO A 30 2.64 7.87 9.28
CA PRO A 30 3.59 7.71 8.18
C PRO A 30 4.47 6.46 8.34
N GLU A 31 4.73 6.02 9.57
CA GLU A 31 5.48 4.78 9.81
C GLU A 31 4.64 3.55 9.45
N GLN A 32 3.31 3.60 9.61
CA GLN A 32 2.42 2.54 9.11
C GLN A 32 2.48 2.45 7.58
N ALA A 33 2.47 3.58 6.87
CA ALA A 33 2.61 3.61 5.42
C ALA A 33 3.94 2.98 4.97
N ARG A 34 5.06 3.37 5.60
CA ARG A 34 6.40 2.81 5.32
C ARG A 34 6.48 1.31 5.58
N ARG A 35 5.97 0.84 6.72
CA ARG A 35 5.95 -0.58 7.06
C ARG A 35 5.09 -1.39 6.09
N CYS A 36 3.96 -0.83 5.66
CA CYS A 36 3.09 -1.46 4.67
C CYS A 36 3.79 -1.57 3.31
N ALA A 37 4.45 -0.50 2.84
CA ALA A 37 5.24 -0.51 1.60
C ALA A 37 6.34 -1.56 1.62
N TYR A 38 7.07 -1.68 2.73
CA TYR A 38 8.09 -2.71 2.89
C TYR A 38 7.49 -4.12 2.78
N LYS A 39 6.37 -4.38 3.47
CA LYS A 39 5.68 -5.68 3.38
C LYS A 39 5.20 -5.98 1.97
N ILE A 40 4.62 -5.01 1.28
CA ILE A 40 4.14 -5.18 -0.09
C ILE A 40 5.31 -5.49 -1.03
N THR A 41 6.39 -4.72 -0.95
CA THR A 41 7.60 -4.94 -1.76
C THR A 41 8.21 -6.32 -1.50
N ALA A 42 8.38 -6.70 -0.23
CA ALA A 42 8.94 -7.99 0.15
C ALA A 42 8.07 -9.19 -0.26
N THR A 43 6.74 -9.03 -0.23
CA THR A 43 5.81 -10.14 -0.51
C THR A 43 5.48 -10.29 -1.99
N THR A 44 5.39 -9.18 -2.72
CA THR A 44 4.91 -9.16 -4.12
C THR A 44 5.99 -8.82 -5.14
N GLY A 45 7.14 -8.32 -4.70
CA GLY A 45 8.18 -7.77 -5.58
C GLY A 45 7.80 -6.44 -6.24
N LYS A 46 6.61 -5.90 -5.96
CA LYS A 46 6.16 -4.63 -6.53
C LYS A 46 6.68 -3.45 -5.74
N THR A 47 7.14 -2.42 -6.46
CA THR A 47 7.55 -1.16 -5.85
C THR A 47 6.33 -0.43 -5.29
N ALA A 48 6.40 -0.10 -4.00
CA ALA A 48 5.45 0.79 -3.34
C ALA A 48 6.14 2.11 -3.00
N GLU A 49 5.61 3.22 -3.50
CA GLU A 49 6.11 4.57 -3.19
C GLU A 49 5.38 5.14 -1.99
N VAL A 50 6.08 5.79 -1.06
CA VAL A 50 5.50 6.38 0.15
C VAL A 50 5.74 7.87 0.19
N CYS A 51 4.67 8.64 0.39
CA CYS A 51 4.71 10.08 0.59
C CYS A 51 3.93 10.45 1.86
N GLY A 52 4.64 10.64 2.97
CA GLY A 52 4.03 10.85 4.29
C GLY A 52 3.13 9.68 4.68
N ASN A 53 1.82 9.93 4.75
CA ASN A 53 0.79 8.96 5.11
C ASN A 53 0.19 8.22 3.91
N GLN A 54 0.60 8.57 2.69
CA GLN A 54 0.12 7.97 1.46
C GLN A 54 1.12 6.93 0.93
N LEU A 55 0.59 5.88 0.32
CA LEU A 55 1.33 4.84 -0.36
C LEU A 55 0.71 4.61 -1.74
N SER A 56 1.54 4.50 -2.78
CA SER A 56 1.11 4.27 -4.16
C SER A 56 1.77 3.02 -4.75
N ILE A 57 1.02 2.23 -5.51
CA ILE A 57 1.49 0.96 -6.09
C ILE A 57 0.98 0.87 -7.52
N VAL A 58 1.85 0.55 -8.46
CA VAL A 58 1.45 0.22 -9.84
C VAL A 58 1.00 -1.24 -9.89
N LEU A 59 -0.24 -1.48 -10.33
CA LEU A 59 -0.87 -2.80 -10.41
C LEU A 59 -0.52 -3.56 -11.70
#